data_AF-U7UEH6-F1
#
_entry.id   AF-U7UEH6-F1
#
_cell.length_a   1.000
_cell.length_b   1.000
_cell.length_c   1.000
_cell.angle_alpha   90.00
_cell.angle_beta   90.00
_cell.angle_gamma   90.00
#
_symmetry.space_group_name_H-M   'P 1'
#
loop_
_entity.id
_entity.type
_entity.pdbx_description
1 polymer ?
#
loop_
_entity_poly.entity_id
_entity_poly.type
_entity_poly.pdbx_seq_one_letter_code
_entity_poly.pdbx_strand_id
1 'polypeptide(L)'
;MAELKTMYSGVANSPETYLKENVAPEGTTIYVNDASVLGDLPTLAVIGTDQNAETVLVKSKRTDGGLEVQRAIEGLAKKWEKATVIARNFTNLDYKTLKENIELLNDDKVSKVQGKGLSTNDFTTAEQTKLKGIEAGANKTIIVNDLTTGGTTKALSAEQGKILFQNVDNGKLQIANAIIDKGQTGVSNKSSFQELATGIRNIKTGYGIGDIIKPADVKVLSYTEEKAPNKIWEFTGNTNSVNSVAVDSQGNVYSGSYKKVMKISPNGTKIWEFTGHTNTIRSVAVDSNGYVYSGSDDKKLMKISPSGQKIWEFTGHTNTIRSVAVDSNGYVYSGSDDKKLMK
;
A
#
# COMPACT_ATOMS: atom_id res chain seq x y z
N MET A 1 -18.41 23.93 24.35
CA MET A 1 -17.79 23.53 23.07
C MET A 1 -16.90 24.67 22.64
N ALA A 2 -15.67 24.41 22.20
CA ALA A 2 -14.79 25.45 21.67
C ALA A 2 -15.46 26.05 20.41
N GLU A 3 -15.49 27.38 20.32
CA GLU A 3 -16.06 28.07 19.17
C GLU A 3 -15.05 28.02 18.01
N LEU A 4 -15.42 27.32 16.93
CA LEU A 4 -14.59 27.21 15.74
C LEU A 4 -14.60 28.53 14.96
N LYS A 5 -13.43 28.89 14.40
CA LYS A 5 -13.31 30.04 13.52
C LYS A 5 -13.94 29.75 12.16
N THR A 6 -14.57 30.75 11.56
CA THR A 6 -15.25 30.64 10.25
C THR A 6 -14.29 30.25 9.13
N MET A 7 -14.62 29.17 8.43
CA MET A 7 -13.95 28.76 7.19
C MET A 7 -14.81 29.14 5.98
N TYR A 8 -14.18 29.61 4.91
CA TYR A 8 -14.86 29.91 3.65
C TYR A 8 -14.68 28.76 2.66
N SER A 9 -15.75 28.38 1.98
CA SER A 9 -15.71 27.31 0.98
C SER A 9 -14.62 27.58 -0.08
N GLY A 10 -13.81 26.57 -0.34
CA GLY A 10 -12.89 26.59 -1.48
C GLY A 10 -13.63 26.33 -2.79
N VAL A 11 -13.04 26.74 -3.90
CA VAL A 11 -13.54 26.40 -5.25
C VAL A 11 -12.49 25.54 -5.94
N ALA A 12 -12.91 24.35 -6.42
CA ALA A 12 -12.01 23.42 -7.07
C ALA A 12 -11.34 24.04 -8.31
N ASN A 13 -10.02 23.83 -8.44
CA ASN A 13 -9.17 24.39 -9.50
C ASN A 13 -9.08 25.93 -9.53
N SER A 14 -9.66 26.62 -8.54
CA SER A 14 -9.63 28.09 -8.39
C SER A 14 -9.79 28.86 -9.70
N PRO A 15 -10.91 28.68 -10.43
CA PRO A 15 -11.13 29.32 -11.72
C PRO A 15 -10.98 30.85 -11.63
N GLU A 16 -10.30 31.42 -12.63
CA GLU A 16 -9.99 32.83 -12.69
C GLU A 16 -11.11 33.63 -13.36
N THR A 17 -11.29 34.85 -12.88
CA THR A 17 -12.03 35.91 -13.56
C THR A 17 -11.18 37.17 -13.56
N TYR A 18 -11.69 38.25 -14.13
CA TYR A 18 -10.93 39.49 -14.29
C TYR A 18 -11.73 40.69 -13.83
N LEU A 19 -11.04 41.67 -13.24
CA LEU A 19 -11.63 42.96 -12.92
C LEU A 19 -12.18 43.63 -14.20
N LYS A 20 -13.44 44.06 -14.17
CA LYS A 20 -14.08 44.80 -15.27
C LYS A 20 -13.59 46.25 -15.37
N GLU A 21 -13.06 46.78 -14.28
CA GLU A 21 -12.63 48.17 -14.14
C GLU A 21 -11.50 48.32 -13.11
N ASN A 22 -10.92 49.51 -13.06
CA ASN A 22 -9.88 49.83 -12.08
C ASN A 22 -10.49 49.90 -10.68
N VAL A 23 -9.78 49.36 -9.69
CA VAL A 23 -10.17 49.41 -8.28
C VAL A 23 -9.21 50.32 -7.54
N ALA A 24 -9.70 51.36 -6.88
CA ALA A 24 -8.90 52.25 -6.04
C ALA A 24 -8.45 51.53 -4.74
N PRO A 25 -7.36 51.95 -4.08
CA PRO A 25 -6.92 51.38 -2.79
C PRO A 25 -8.04 51.32 -1.73
N GLU A 26 -8.86 52.35 -1.65
CA GLU A 26 -10.00 52.51 -0.75
C GLU A 26 -11.32 51.96 -1.31
N GLY A 27 -11.31 51.44 -2.53
CA GLY A 27 -12.49 50.88 -3.19
C GLY A 27 -13.04 49.66 -2.44
N THR A 28 -14.31 49.75 -2.03
CA THR A 28 -15.03 48.69 -1.29
C THR A 28 -16.00 47.90 -2.17
N THR A 29 -16.09 48.23 -3.46
CA THR A 29 -16.87 47.48 -4.45
C THR A 29 -15.96 47.14 -5.63
N ILE A 30 -16.02 45.90 -6.10
CA ILE A 30 -15.31 45.45 -7.30
C ILE A 30 -16.30 44.86 -8.31
N TYR A 31 -16.00 44.98 -9.59
CA TYR A 31 -16.75 44.34 -10.66
C TYR A 31 -15.86 43.34 -11.38
N VAL A 32 -16.39 42.15 -11.64
CA VAL A 32 -15.67 41.06 -12.29
C VAL A 32 -16.43 40.52 -13.49
N ASN A 33 -15.71 39.95 -14.47
CA ASN A 33 -16.27 39.38 -15.70
C ASN A 33 -17.35 38.33 -15.40
N ASP A 34 -16.98 37.35 -14.61
CA ASP A 34 -17.84 36.32 -14.05
C ASP A 34 -17.61 36.26 -12.53
N ALA A 35 -18.66 36.47 -11.72
CA ALA A 35 -18.57 36.38 -10.27
C ALA A 35 -18.87 34.97 -9.75
N SER A 36 -19.46 34.10 -10.57
CA SER A 36 -19.85 32.75 -10.17
C SER A 36 -18.64 31.86 -9.86
N VAL A 37 -17.48 32.16 -10.46
CA VAL A 37 -16.22 31.45 -10.24
C VAL A 37 -15.67 31.61 -8.81
N LEU A 38 -16.12 32.61 -8.05
CA LEU A 38 -15.66 32.84 -6.67
C LEU A 38 -16.39 31.96 -5.64
N GLY A 39 -17.48 31.30 -6.04
CA GLY A 39 -18.29 30.44 -5.17
C GLY A 39 -19.30 31.21 -4.32
N ASP A 40 -19.80 30.54 -3.28
CA ASP A 40 -20.81 31.09 -2.36
C ASP A 40 -20.24 32.23 -1.51
N LEU A 41 -21.03 33.28 -1.32
CA LEU A 41 -20.66 34.42 -0.48
C LEU A 41 -21.19 34.26 0.96
N PRO A 42 -20.46 34.71 1.99
CA PRO A 42 -19.17 35.39 1.89
C PRO A 42 -18.01 34.44 1.55
N THR A 43 -16.97 34.95 0.89
CA THR A 43 -15.77 34.17 0.52
C THR A 43 -14.52 35.02 0.41
N LEU A 44 -13.35 34.39 0.41
CA LEU A 44 -12.10 35.07 0.12
C LEU A 44 -11.85 35.15 -1.39
N ALA A 45 -11.22 36.20 -1.86
CA ALA A 45 -10.74 36.28 -3.23
C ALA A 45 -9.37 36.95 -3.25
N VAL A 46 -8.49 36.49 -4.15
CA VAL A 46 -7.14 37.03 -4.32
C VAL A 46 -7.11 37.82 -5.62
N ILE A 47 -6.81 39.11 -5.53
CA ILE A 47 -6.61 39.99 -6.67
C ILE A 47 -5.12 40.03 -6.99
N GLY A 48 -4.77 39.73 -8.24
CA GLY A 48 -3.39 39.59 -8.71
C GLY A 48 -2.82 38.18 -8.53
N THR A 49 -1.74 37.90 -9.25
CA THR A 49 -1.08 36.58 -9.31
C THR A 49 0.37 36.61 -8.83
N ASP A 50 0.89 37.79 -8.47
CA ASP A 50 2.27 37.98 -8.05
C ASP A 50 2.40 38.08 -6.52
N GLN A 51 3.64 38.30 -6.05
CA GLN A 51 3.94 38.48 -4.62
C GLN A 51 3.25 39.71 -3.99
N ASN A 52 2.67 40.60 -4.80
CA ASN A 52 1.97 41.80 -4.36
C ASN A 52 0.45 41.61 -4.41
N ALA A 53 -0.04 40.38 -4.59
CA ALA A 53 -1.45 40.05 -4.57
C ALA A 53 -2.11 40.45 -3.24
N GLU A 54 -3.41 40.75 -3.32
CA GLU A 54 -4.21 41.16 -2.18
C GLU A 54 -5.34 40.17 -1.97
N THR A 55 -5.48 39.66 -0.76
CA THR A 55 -6.67 38.91 -0.36
C THR A 55 -7.74 39.87 0.15
N VAL A 56 -8.95 39.74 -0.40
CA VAL A 56 -10.14 40.46 0.01
C VAL A 56 -11.19 39.48 0.50
N LEU A 57 -12.04 39.93 1.42
CA LEU A 57 -13.26 39.21 1.79
C LEU A 57 -14.41 39.77 0.97
N VAL A 58 -14.94 38.97 0.06
CA VAL A 58 -16.16 39.27 -0.68
C VAL A 58 -17.34 38.96 0.22
N LYS A 59 -18.06 40.00 0.63
CA LYS A 59 -19.13 39.92 1.63
C LYS A 59 -20.49 39.63 0.99
N SER A 60 -20.80 40.31 -0.11
CA SER A 60 -22.13 40.28 -0.73
C SER A 60 -22.04 40.64 -2.22
N LYS A 61 -23.13 40.36 -2.95
CA LYS A 61 -23.31 40.79 -4.34
C LYS A 61 -24.47 41.80 -4.41
N ARG A 62 -24.20 42.93 -5.07
CA ARG A 62 -25.15 44.02 -5.29
C ARG A 62 -26.05 43.75 -6.50
N THR A 63 -27.15 44.48 -6.60
CA THR A 63 -28.11 44.37 -7.71
C THR A 63 -27.54 44.82 -9.06
N ASP A 64 -26.57 45.74 -9.04
CA ASP A 64 -25.82 46.21 -10.22
C ASP A 64 -24.72 45.22 -10.67
N GLY A 65 -24.56 44.10 -9.96
CA GLY A 65 -23.53 43.09 -10.23
C GLY A 65 -22.18 43.34 -9.55
N GLY A 66 -22.01 44.45 -8.82
CA GLY A 66 -20.82 44.72 -8.03
C GLY A 66 -20.72 43.81 -6.81
N LEU A 67 -19.50 43.53 -6.38
CA LEU A 67 -19.19 42.71 -5.21
C LEU A 67 -18.68 43.59 -4.08
N GLU A 68 -19.35 43.59 -2.93
CA GLU A 68 -18.90 44.33 -1.76
C GLU A 68 -17.75 43.59 -1.09
N VAL A 69 -16.62 44.27 -0.91
CA VAL A 69 -15.39 43.68 -0.38
C VAL A 69 -14.89 44.39 0.86
N GLN A 70 -14.27 43.62 1.75
CA GLN A 70 -13.34 44.14 2.74
C GLN A 70 -11.92 43.92 2.20
N ARG A 71 -11.18 45.01 2.09
CA ARG A 71 -9.82 45.06 1.54
C ARG A 71 -8.78 44.65 2.59
N ALA A 72 -7.57 44.34 2.14
CA ALA A 72 -6.42 44.02 2.98
C ALA A 72 -6.69 42.96 4.07
N ILE A 73 -7.37 41.86 3.71
CA ILE A 73 -7.42 40.68 4.60
C ILE A 73 -6.03 40.08 4.73
N GLU A 74 -5.33 39.96 3.60
CA GLU A 74 -3.90 39.69 3.53
C GLU A 74 -3.29 40.53 2.40
N GLY A 75 -2.07 41.03 2.59
CA GLY A 75 -1.45 41.99 1.67
C GLY A 75 -1.95 43.42 1.88
N LEU A 76 -1.41 44.35 1.10
CA LEU A 76 -1.74 45.77 1.18
C LEU A 76 -2.85 46.12 0.19
N ALA A 77 -3.86 46.85 0.66
CA ALA A 77 -4.84 47.46 -0.22
C ALA A 77 -4.17 48.49 -1.12
N LYS A 78 -4.31 48.31 -2.44
CA LYS A 78 -3.71 49.19 -3.45
C LYS A 78 -4.61 49.34 -4.67
N LYS A 79 -4.17 50.16 -5.63
CA LYS A 79 -4.83 50.27 -6.92
C LYS A 79 -4.63 48.97 -7.72
N TRP A 80 -5.73 48.45 -8.26
CA TRP A 80 -5.70 47.35 -9.23
C TRP A 80 -6.24 47.84 -10.56
N GLU A 81 -5.56 47.52 -11.65
CA GLU A 81 -6.01 47.91 -12.99
C GLU A 81 -7.08 46.94 -13.49
N LYS A 82 -7.92 47.44 -14.39
CA LYS A 82 -8.85 46.63 -15.19
C LYS A 82 -8.10 45.46 -15.82
N ALA A 83 -8.80 44.33 -15.95
CA ALA A 83 -8.26 43.06 -16.43
C ALA A 83 -7.21 42.42 -15.52
N THR A 84 -7.00 42.90 -14.28
CA THR A 84 -6.27 42.13 -13.28
C THR A 84 -7.06 40.86 -12.93
N VAL A 85 -6.36 39.74 -12.84
CA VAL A 85 -6.91 38.45 -12.42
C VAL A 85 -7.43 38.52 -10.99
N ILE A 86 -8.56 37.85 -10.74
CA ILE A 86 -9.06 37.57 -9.40
C ILE A 86 -9.61 36.15 -9.34
N ALA A 87 -9.31 35.42 -8.26
CA ALA A 87 -9.76 34.04 -8.06
C ALA A 87 -9.93 33.69 -6.58
N ARG A 88 -10.74 32.67 -6.29
CA ARG A 88 -10.81 32.04 -4.95
C ARG A 88 -9.63 31.08 -4.77
N ASN A 89 -8.45 31.65 -4.49
CA ASN A 89 -7.24 30.88 -4.17
C ASN A 89 -7.22 30.49 -2.69
N PHE A 90 -6.57 29.37 -2.36
CA PHE A 90 -6.33 29.00 -0.97
C PHE A 90 -5.30 29.95 -0.35
N THR A 91 -5.68 30.63 0.74
CA THR A 91 -4.88 31.70 1.33
C THR A 91 -4.18 31.27 2.60
N ASN A 92 -3.30 32.11 3.13
CA ASN A 92 -2.65 31.86 4.40
C ASN A 92 -3.62 32.04 5.58
N LEU A 93 -4.68 32.84 5.41
CA LEU A 93 -5.82 32.85 6.34
C LEU A 93 -6.56 31.50 6.37
N ASP A 94 -6.83 30.88 5.22
CA ASP A 94 -7.44 29.54 5.18
C ASP A 94 -6.57 28.52 5.94
N TYR A 95 -5.26 28.52 5.65
CA TYR A 95 -4.30 27.63 6.32
C TYR A 95 -4.29 27.82 7.83
N LYS A 96 -4.16 29.06 8.31
CA LYS A 96 -4.13 29.38 9.74
C LYS A 96 -5.42 28.98 10.44
N THR A 97 -6.56 29.31 9.85
CA THR A 97 -7.88 29.02 10.42
C THR A 97 -8.12 27.52 10.50
N LEU A 98 -7.79 26.77 9.45
CA LEU A 98 -7.89 25.31 9.45
C LEU A 98 -7.02 24.71 10.56
N LYS A 99 -5.76 25.14 10.65
CA LYS A 99 -4.83 24.66 11.67
C LYS A 99 -5.33 24.95 13.08
N GLU A 100 -5.79 26.18 13.34
CA GLU A 100 -6.32 26.58 14.64
C GLU A 100 -7.58 25.79 15.01
N ASN A 101 -8.49 25.57 14.06
CA ASN A 101 -9.69 24.76 14.30
C ASN A 101 -9.36 23.30 14.63
N ILE A 102 -8.39 22.69 13.91
CA ILE A 102 -7.90 21.34 14.23
C ILE A 102 -7.29 21.31 15.64
N GLU A 103 -6.51 22.33 15.99
CA GLU A 103 -5.90 22.43 17.32
C GLU A 103 -6.92 22.62 18.44
N LEU A 104 -8.03 23.33 18.17
CA LEU A 104 -9.13 23.52 19.13
C LEU A 104 -9.97 22.25 19.33
N LEU A 105 -10.08 21.40 18.30
CA LEU A 105 -10.80 20.11 18.37
C LEU A 105 -9.98 18.98 18.99
N ASN A 106 -8.70 19.20 19.25
CA ASN A 106 -7.84 18.19 19.86
C ASN A 106 -7.99 18.20 21.38
N ASP A 107 -9.03 17.53 21.88
CA ASP A 107 -9.33 17.37 23.31
C ASP A 107 -8.20 16.68 24.11
N ASP A 108 -7.28 16.00 23.42
CA ASP A 108 -6.09 15.37 24.02
C ASP A 108 -4.83 16.25 23.98
N LYS A 109 -4.92 17.49 23.46
CA LYS A 109 -3.77 18.41 23.40
C LYS A 109 -3.38 18.88 24.81
N VAL A 110 -2.17 18.52 25.22
CA VAL A 110 -1.51 19.10 26.39
C VAL A 110 -1.00 20.50 26.02
N SER A 111 -1.58 21.55 26.61
CA SER A 111 -1.17 22.93 26.35
C SER A 111 0.18 23.24 26.99
N LYS A 112 1.06 23.93 26.25
CA LYS A 112 2.30 24.45 26.79
C LYS A 112 1.99 25.62 27.74
N VAL A 113 2.23 25.43 29.03
CA VAL A 113 2.10 26.51 30.03
C VAL A 113 3.34 27.39 30.00
N GLN A 114 3.16 28.70 29.86
CA GLN A 114 4.24 29.67 29.88
C GLN A 114 4.96 29.64 31.24
N GLY A 115 6.27 29.41 31.23
CA GLY A 115 7.09 29.31 32.45
C GLY A 115 7.40 27.88 32.93
N LYS A 116 6.78 26.84 32.35
CA LYS A 116 7.13 25.44 32.63
C LYS A 116 7.99 24.84 31.52
N GLY A 117 9.14 24.29 31.90
CA GLY A 117 10.03 23.54 31.00
C GLY A 117 9.61 22.07 30.90
N LEU A 118 10.24 21.32 29.99
CA LEU A 118 10.14 19.85 29.88
C LEU A 118 10.87 19.14 31.03
N SER A 119 10.65 19.57 32.28
CA SER A 119 11.22 18.92 33.45
C SER A 119 10.26 17.86 33.98
N THR A 120 10.77 16.70 34.38
CA THR A 120 10.02 15.50 34.79
C THR A 120 9.06 15.71 35.97
N ASN A 121 9.13 16.87 36.64
CA ASN A 121 8.41 17.15 37.88
C ASN A 121 7.23 18.12 37.69
N ASP A 122 6.94 18.55 36.46
CA ASP A 122 5.93 19.57 36.18
C ASP A 122 4.55 19.03 35.79
N PHE A 123 4.41 17.71 35.69
CA PHE A 123 3.23 17.02 35.18
C PHE A 123 2.44 16.30 36.29
N THR A 124 1.11 16.33 36.19
CA THR A 124 0.20 15.53 37.01
C THR A 124 0.36 14.03 36.70
N THR A 125 -0.05 13.16 37.64
CA THR A 125 0.05 11.69 37.48
C THR A 125 -0.65 11.17 36.22
N ALA A 126 -1.71 11.83 35.77
CA ALA A 126 -2.42 11.51 34.53
C ALA A 126 -1.57 11.80 33.28
N GLU A 127 -0.88 12.94 33.25
CA GLU A 127 -0.02 13.35 32.14
C GLU A 127 1.23 12.45 32.03
N GLN A 128 1.81 12.05 33.17
CA GLN A 128 2.90 11.07 33.22
C GLN A 128 2.50 9.70 32.66
N THR A 129 1.23 9.31 32.82
CA THR A 129 0.70 8.04 32.32
C THR A 129 0.51 8.09 30.80
N LYS A 130 0.07 9.22 30.23
CA LYS A 130 0.00 9.42 28.78
C LYS A 130 1.39 9.42 28.11
N LEU A 131 2.43 9.89 28.81
CA LEU A 131 3.80 9.98 28.31
C LEU A 131 4.60 8.66 28.34
N LYS A 132 4.18 7.66 29.14
CA LYS A 132 4.92 6.41 29.35
C LYS A 132 5.07 5.50 28.11
N GLY A 133 4.37 5.79 27.01
CA GLY A 133 4.39 4.98 25.77
C GLY A 133 5.08 5.63 24.57
N ILE A 134 5.64 6.84 24.71
CA ILE A 134 6.26 7.57 23.61
C ILE A 134 7.78 7.35 23.68
N GLU A 135 8.33 6.51 22.78
CA GLU A 135 9.78 6.32 22.67
C GLU A 135 10.51 7.65 22.42
N ALA A 136 11.74 7.75 22.93
CA ALA A 136 12.62 8.90 22.77
C ALA A 136 12.95 9.15 21.28
N GLY A 137 12.09 9.89 20.58
CA GLY A 137 12.25 10.19 19.15
C GLY A 137 10.99 10.49 18.36
N ALA A 138 9.79 10.40 18.95
CA ALA A 138 8.51 10.42 18.22
C ALA A 138 8.07 11.74 17.54
N ASN A 139 8.96 12.72 17.31
CA ASN A 139 8.65 13.92 16.52
C ASN A 139 9.85 14.37 15.64
N LYS A 140 10.29 13.51 14.72
CA LYS A 140 11.13 13.94 13.59
C LYS A 140 10.44 13.64 12.26
N THR A 141 9.56 14.54 11.83
CA THR A 141 9.19 14.63 10.41
C THR A 141 10.33 15.34 9.68
N ILE A 142 11.29 14.57 9.15
CA ILE A 142 12.31 15.10 8.23
C ILE A 142 11.67 15.13 6.84
N ILE A 143 11.18 16.29 6.40
CA ILE A 143 10.85 16.51 4.98
C ILE A 143 12.20 16.67 4.26
N VAL A 144 12.53 15.72 3.40
CA VAL A 144 13.74 15.74 2.56
C VAL A 144 13.60 16.89 1.55
N ASN A 145 14.33 17.98 1.77
CA ASN A 145 14.26 19.15 0.89
C ASN A 145 15.62 19.82 0.67
N ASP A 146 16.70 19.07 0.49
CA ASP A 146 17.92 19.65 -0.12
C ASP A 146 18.90 18.59 -0.62
N LEU A 147 19.04 18.44 -1.94
CA LEU A 147 20.20 17.82 -2.55
C LEU A 147 20.97 18.93 -3.26
N THR A 148 21.85 19.57 -2.48
CA THR A 148 23.09 20.25 -2.87
C THR A 148 23.15 21.79 -2.98
N THR A 149 22.31 22.66 -2.39
CA THR A 149 22.82 24.04 -2.02
C THR A 149 22.06 24.93 -1.02
N GLY A 150 20.81 24.77 -0.65
CA GLY A 150 20.23 25.71 0.33
C GLY A 150 18.88 26.28 -0.01
N GLY A 151 17.86 25.63 0.56
CA GLY A 151 16.74 26.29 1.21
C GLY A 151 15.85 27.16 0.32
N THR A 152 14.91 27.84 0.96
CA THR A 152 13.81 28.55 0.29
C THR A 152 14.22 29.87 -0.38
N THR A 153 15.51 30.18 -0.48
CA THR A 153 15.99 31.53 -0.86
C THR A 153 17.03 31.57 -1.99
N LYS A 154 17.47 30.43 -2.55
CA LYS A 154 18.40 30.41 -3.70
C LYS A 154 17.83 29.67 -4.90
N ALA A 155 17.93 30.27 -6.09
CA ALA A 155 17.68 29.57 -7.34
C ALA A 155 18.72 28.44 -7.52
N LEU A 156 18.28 27.29 -8.04
CA LEU A 156 19.13 26.12 -8.28
C LEU A 156 20.32 26.53 -9.18
N SER A 157 21.53 26.11 -8.83
CA SER A 157 22.67 26.28 -9.74
C SER A 157 22.45 25.48 -11.03
N ALA A 158 23.12 25.86 -12.13
CA ALA A 158 23.00 25.16 -13.41
C ALA A 158 23.29 23.66 -13.31
N GLU A 159 24.24 23.26 -12.44
CA GLU A 159 24.57 21.85 -12.19
C GLU A 159 23.46 21.13 -11.42
N GLN A 160 22.83 21.79 -10.45
CA GLN A 160 21.68 21.25 -9.73
C GLN A 160 20.43 21.15 -10.61
N GLY A 161 20.21 22.12 -11.48
CA GLY A 161 19.19 22.07 -12.51
C GLY A 161 19.41 20.88 -13.45
N LYS A 162 20.65 20.62 -13.87
CA LYS A 162 21.02 19.47 -14.70
C LYS A 162 20.73 18.13 -14.02
N ILE A 163 21.05 17.99 -12.72
CA ILE A 163 20.71 16.79 -11.93
C ILE A 163 19.18 16.63 -11.81
N LEU A 164 18.43 17.71 -11.59
CA LEU A 164 16.98 17.67 -11.54
C LEU A 164 16.36 17.26 -12.88
N PHE A 165 16.82 17.83 -13.99
CA PHE A 165 16.37 17.46 -15.34
C PHE A 165 16.78 16.04 -15.70
N GLN A 166 17.96 15.57 -15.30
CA GLN A 166 18.36 14.17 -15.43
C GLN A 166 17.44 13.23 -14.65
N ASN A 167 17.04 13.59 -13.42
CA ASN A 167 16.08 12.80 -12.65
C ASN A 167 14.70 12.78 -13.30
N VAL A 168 14.26 13.91 -13.87
CA VAL A 168 13.01 13.99 -14.64
C VAL A 168 13.09 13.14 -15.91
N ASP A 169 14.17 13.24 -16.68
CA ASP A 169 14.38 12.47 -17.91
C ASP A 169 14.54 10.98 -17.61
N ASN A 170 15.20 10.61 -16.50
CA ASN A 170 15.28 9.23 -16.03
C ASN A 170 13.90 8.71 -15.60
N GLY A 171 13.10 9.51 -14.89
CA GLY A 171 11.73 9.17 -14.53
C GLY A 171 10.83 9.00 -15.76
N LYS A 172 10.93 9.92 -16.74
CA LYS A 172 10.24 9.80 -18.03
C LYS A 172 10.71 8.59 -18.81
N LEU A 173 12.00 8.24 -18.76
CA LEU A 173 12.53 7.04 -19.41
C LEU A 173 11.94 5.78 -18.78
N GLN A 174 11.85 5.70 -17.45
CA GLN A 174 11.23 4.59 -16.75
C GLN A 174 9.74 4.45 -17.12
N ILE A 175 9.01 5.56 -17.17
CA ILE A 175 7.60 5.56 -17.59
C ILE A 175 7.45 5.17 -19.06
N ALA A 176 8.27 5.73 -19.96
CA ALA A 176 8.26 5.40 -21.37
C ALA A 176 8.57 3.92 -21.61
N ASN A 177 9.57 3.36 -20.93
CA ASN A 177 9.89 1.94 -21.00
C ASN A 177 8.72 1.08 -20.50
N ALA A 178 8.07 1.44 -19.40
CA ALA A 178 6.90 0.72 -18.90
C ALA A 178 5.70 0.76 -19.88
N ILE A 179 5.51 1.87 -20.60
CA ILE A 179 4.50 1.99 -21.66
C ILE A 179 4.86 1.09 -22.86
N ILE A 180 6.14 1.08 -23.27
CA ILE A 180 6.66 0.26 -24.37
C ILE A 180 6.57 -1.23 -24.05
N ASP A 181 6.90 -1.63 -22.82
CA ASP A 181 6.78 -3.01 -22.33
C ASP A 181 5.34 -3.54 -22.38
N LYS A 182 4.35 -2.65 -22.50
CA LYS A 182 2.92 -2.97 -22.68
C LYS A 182 2.45 -2.85 -24.13
N GLY A 183 3.38 -2.84 -25.08
CA GLY A 183 3.11 -2.95 -26.52
C GLY A 183 2.80 -1.62 -27.23
N GLN A 184 2.90 -0.48 -26.53
CA GLN A 184 2.74 0.84 -27.14
C GLN A 184 4.07 1.33 -27.75
N THR A 185 4.02 2.15 -28.80
CA THR A 185 5.23 2.70 -29.45
C THR A 185 5.12 4.22 -29.56
N GLY A 186 6.24 4.91 -29.84
CA GLY A 186 6.26 6.36 -30.08
C GLY A 186 6.43 7.25 -28.85
N VAL A 187 6.72 6.68 -27.68
CA VAL A 187 7.10 7.43 -26.47
C VAL A 187 8.58 7.24 -26.13
N SER A 188 9.19 8.24 -25.48
CA SER A 188 10.58 8.19 -25.01
C SER A 188 10.77 9.11 -23.81
N ASN A 189 12.00 9.21 -23.29
CA ASN A 189 12.33 10.21 -22.27
C ASN A 189 12.17 11.67 -22.74
N LYS A 190 12.11 11.90 -24.07
CA LYS A 190 11.84 13.21 -24.67
C LYS A 190 10.35 13.53 -24.79
N SER A 191 9.48 12.55 -24.57
CA SER A 191 8.04 12.77 -24.64
C SER A 191 7.58 13.74 -23.56
N SER A 192 6.59 14.55 -23.91
CA SER A 192 5.84 15.37 -22.95
C SER A 192 5.09 14.47 -21.96
N PHE A 193 4.77 15.00 -20.78
CA PHE A 193 3.97 14.27 -19.80
C PHE A 193 2.57 13.91 -20.34
N GLN A 194 2.02 14.73 -21.26
CA GLN A 194 0.75 14.44 -21.91
C GLN A 194 0.85 13.25 -22.88
N GLU A 195 1.93 13.15 -23.66
CA GLU A 195 2.19 12.00 -24.53
C GLU A 195 2.42 10.72 -23.72
N LEU A 196 3.16 10.80 -22.60
CA LEU A 196 3.33 9.67 -21.68
C LEU A 196 2.00 9.27 -21.04
N ALA A 197 1.19 10.22 -20.57
CA ALA A 197 -0.13 9.93 -20.01
C ALA A 197 -1.09 9.33 -21.03
N THR A 198 -1.04 9.78 -22.28
CA THR A 198 -1.81 9.20 -23.39
C THR A 198 -1.33 7.78 -23.69
N GLY A 199 -0.02 7.56 -23.71
CA GLY A 199 0.59 6.24 -23.82
C GLY A 199 0.09 5.28 -22.73
N ILE A 200 0.04 5.73 -21.47
CA ILE A 200 -0.50 4.95 -20.34
C ILE A 200 -1.99 4.63 -20.54
N ARG A 201 -2.83 5.60 -20.94
CA ARG A 201 -4.26 5.37 -21.18
C ARG A 201 -4.53 4.40 -22.33
N ASN A 202 -3.65 4.37 -23.31
CA ASN A 202 -3.75 3.47 -24.47
C ASN A 202 -3.19 2.07 -24.20
N ILE A 203 -2.59 1.83 -23.03
CA ILE A 203 -2.25 0.47 -22.60
C ILE A 203 -3.54 -0.34 -22.56
N LYS A 204 -3.63 -1.34 -23.42
CA LYS A 204 -4.77 -2.24 -23.50
C LYS A 204 -4.80 -3.10 -22.23
N THR A 205 -5.78 -2.86 -21.36
CA THR A 205 -5.93 -3.55 -20.06
C THR A 205 -6.67 -4.89 -20.15
N GLY A 206 -7.15 -5.27 -21.36
CA GLY A 206 -7.79 -6.57 -21.62
C GLY A 206 -8.15 -6.77 -23.09
N TYR A 207 -8.48 -8.02 -23.46
CA TYR A 207 -8.98 -8.37 -24.79
C TYR A 207 -10.50 -8.46 -24.78
N GLY A 208 -11.16 -7.87 -25.79
CA GLY A 208 -12.60 -7.94 -26.02
C GLY A 208 -12.97 -8.97 -27.08
N ILE A 209 -14.26 -9.32 -27.17
CA ILE A 209 -14.78 -10.21 -28.21
C ILE A 209 -14.60 -9.56 -29.58
N GLY A 210 -13.85 -10.23 -30.47
CA GLY A 210 -13.54 -9.76 -31.83
C GLY A 210 -12.13 -9.21 -32.03
N ASP A 211 -11.32 -9.10 -30.96
CA ASP A 211 -9.92 -8.72 -31.09
C ASP A 211 -9.09 -9.83 -31.76
N ILE A 212 -8.28 -9.46 -32.77
CA ILE A 212 -7.24 -10.33 -33.31
C ILE A 212 -6.02 -10.25 -32.38
N ILE A 213 -5.81 -11.29 -31.58
CA ILE A 213 -4.66 -11.39 -30.69
C ILE A 213 -3.44 -11.85 -31.49
N LYS A 214 -2.37 -11.04 -31.52
CA LYS A 214 -1.10 -11.46 -32.14
C LYS A 214 -0.41 -12.50 -31.24
N PRO A 215 0.22 -13.55 -31.80
CA PRO A 215 0.88 -14.59 -31.00
C PRO A 215 1.93 -14.07 -29.99
N ALA A 216 2.58 -12.94 -30.29
CA ALA A 216 3.57 -12.31 -29.41
C ALA A 216 2.95 -11.61 -28.17
N ASP A 217 1.67 -11.23 -28.23
CA ASP A 217 0.97 -10.50 -27.15
C ASP A 217 0.19 -11.45 -26.22
N VAL A 218 0.18 -12.75 -26.55
CA VAL A 218 -0.16 -13.82 -25.61
C VAL A 218 1.12 -14.16 -24.88
N LYS A 219 1.20 -13.84 -23.59
CA LYS A 219 2.09 -14.60 -22.72
C LYS A 219 1.49 -16.00 -22.69
N VAL A 220 1.93 -16.85 -23.61
CA VAL A 220 1.64 -18.28 -23.55
C VAL A 220 2.17 -18.64 -22.16
N LEU A 221 1.27 -18.88 -21.21
CA LEU A 221 1.60 -19.76 -20.09
C LEU A 221 1.77 -21.10 -20.79
N SER A 222 2.94 -21.29 -21.40
CA SER A 222 3.32 -22.54 -22.01
C SER A 222 3.45 -23.50 -20.85
N TYR A 223 2.34 -24.16 -20.54
CA TYR A 223 2.34 -25.44 -19.84
C TYR A 223 2.90 -26.56 -20.75
N THR A 224 3.83 -26.22 -21.64
CA THR A 224 4.42 -27.11 -22.63
C THR A 224 5.85 -26.68 -22.93
N GLU A 225 6.64 -26.44 -21.90
CA GLU A 225 7.91 -27.15 -21.86
C GLU A 225 7.74 -28.12 -20.69
N GLU A 226 7.53 -29.40 -20.98
CA GLU A 226 7.90 -30.44 -20.02
C GLU A 226 9.39 -30.24 -19.76
N LYS A 227 9.71 -29.39 -18.79
CA LYS A 227 11.07 -29.27 -18.31
C LYS A 227 11.45 -30.66 -17.84
N ALA A 228 12.52 -31.21 -18.41
CA ALA A 228 13.10 -32.44 -17.92
C ALA A 228 13.17 -32.37 -16.40
N PRO A 229 12.81 -33.45 -15.67
CA PRO A 229 12.76 -33.42 -14.22
C PRO A 229 14.12 -32.95 -13.69
N ASN A 230 14.13 -31.80 -13.02
CA ASN A 230 15.32 -31.25 -12.40
C ASN A 230 15.32 -31.61 -10.91
N LYS A 231 16.45 -32.16 -10.42
CA LYS A 231 16.61 -32.46 -8.99
C LYS A 231 16.74 -31.15 -8.22
N ILE A 232 15.73 -30.81 -7.42
CA ILE A 232 15.72 -29.58 -6.59
C ILE A 232 16.53 -29.80 -5.30
N TRP A 233 16.33 -30.92 -4.62
CA TRP A 233 17.08 -31.34 -3.44
C TRP A 233 17.11 -32.86 -3.32
N GLU A 234 18.00 -33.36 -2.46
CA GLU A 234 18.13 -34.78 -2.13
C GLU A 234 18.20 -34.94 -0.61
N PHE A 235 17.41 -35.86 -0.06
CA PHE A 235 17.39 -36.15 1.37
C PHE A 235 17.95 -37.55 1.64
N THR A 236 19.12 -37.61 2.30
CA THR A 236 19.86 -38.85 2.58
C THR A 236 19.68 -39.37 4.02
N GLY A 237 18.72 -38.83 4.78
CA GLY A 237 18.49 -39.21 6.18
C GLY A 237 17.80 -40.57 6.37
N ASN A 238 17.15 -41.11 5.34
CA ASN A 238 16.59 -42.47 5.37
C ASN A 238 17.70 -43.50 5.09
N THR A 239 18.03 -44.33 6.08
CA THR A 239 19.07 -45.36 5.95
C THR A 239 18.58 -46.69 5.38
N ASN A 240 17.29 -46.77 5.03
CA ASN A 240 16.64 -47.94 4.44
C ASN A 240 15.74 -47.49 3.27
N SER A 241 15.25 -48.44 2.47
CA SER A 241 14.34 -48.15 1.35
C SER A 241 13.16 -47.28 1.77
N VAL A 242 12.95 -46.19 1.03
CA VAL A 242 11.75 -45.35 1.14
C VAL A 242 10.66 -46.01 0.31
N ASN A 243 9.60 -46.50 0.97
CA ASN A 243 8.53 -47.25 0.31
C ASN A 243 7.34 -46.35 -0.04
N SER A 244 7.22 -45.19 0.60
CA SER A 244 6.09 -44.29 0.39
C SER A 244 6.46 -42.84 0.73
N VAL A 245 5.86 -41.92 -0.01
CA VAL A 245 5.95 -40.47 0.22
C VAL A 245 4.57 -39.83 0.16
N ALA A 246 4.35 -38.78 0.95
CA ALA A 246 3.19 -37.91 0.89
C ALA A 246 3.63 -36.44 1.01
N VAL A 247 2.83 -35.50 0.50
CA VAL A 247 3.16 -34.06 0.51
C VAL A 247 1.97 -33.27 1.04
N ASP A 248 2.19 -32.33 1.95
CA ASP A 248 1.15 -31.42 2.44
C ASP A 248 1.06 -30.13 1.62
N SER A 249 0.05 -29.30 1.90
CA SER A 249 -0.18 -28.02 1.21
C SER A 249 0.94 -26.98 1.42
N GLN A 250 1.82 -27.19 2.40
CA GLN A 250 2.99 -26.34 2.65
C GLN A 250 4.24 -26.85 1.92
N GLY A 251 4.14 -27.96 1.19
CA GLY A 251 5.25 -28.59 0.48
C GLY A 251 6.17 -29.42 1.37
N ASN A 252 5.79 -29.71 2.63
CA ASN A 252 6.55 -30.66 3.44
C ASN A 252 6.32 -32.06 2.90
N VAL A 253 7.38 -32.86 2.84
CA VAL A 253 7.36 -34.24 2.38
C VAL A 253 7.44 -35.18 3.58
N TYR A 254 6.58 -36.18 3.60
CA TYR A 254 6.56 -37.24 4.60
C TYR A 254 7.04 -38.53 3.95
N SER A 255 8.06 -39.18 4.52
CA SER A 255 8.60 -40.43 3.98
C SER A 255 8.41 -41.59 4.96
N GLY A 256 7.93 -42.72 4.47
CA GLY A 256 7.90 -44.00 5.21
C GLY A 256 9.03 -44.94 4.77
N SER A 257 9.88 -45.34 5.71
CA SER A 257 10.96 -46.31 5.49
C SER A 257 10.93 -47.43 6.54
N TYR A 258 12.07 -48.07 6.84
CA TYR A 258 12.12 -49.11 7.87
C TYR A 258 11.94 -48.50 9.26
N LYS A 259 10.81 -48.78 9.93
CA LYS A 259 10.43 -48.31 11.28
C LYS A 259 10.29 -46.79 11.46
N LYS A 260 10.63 -46.01 10.44
CA LYS A 260 10.72 -44.55 10.51
C LYS A 260 9.72 -43.88 9.59
N VAL A 261 8.96 -42.94 10.14
CA VAL A 261 8.28 -41.89 9.39
C VAL A 261 9.04 -40.59 9.63
N MET A 262 9.39 -39.87 8.58
CA MET A 262 10.08 -38.58 8.70
C MET A 262 9.27 -37.48 8.03
N LYS A 263 9.26 -36.28 8.61
CA LYS A 263 8.84 -35.05 7.95
C LYS A 263 10.06 -34.26 7.49
N ILE A 264 10.03 -33.83 6.24
CA ILE A 264 11.10 -33.13 5.54
C ILE A 264 10.50 -31.81 5.03
N SER A 265 11.20 -30.70 5.26
CA SER A 265 10.78 -29.38 4.79
C SER A 265 10.85 -29.26 3.26
N PRO A 266 10.22 -28.24 2.65
CA PRO A 266 10.28 -28.01 1.21
C PRO A 266 11.70 -27.81 0.64
N ASN A 267 12.68 -27.50 1.49
CA ASN A 267 14.10 -27.35 1.13
C ASN A 267 14.95 -28.61 1.42
N GLY A 268 14.33 -29.76 1.73
CA GLY A 268 15.03 -31.03 1.92
C GLY A 268 15.68 -31.21 3.30
N THR A 269 15.28 -30.45 4.32
CA THR A 269 15.82 -30.58 5.69
C THR A 269 14.89 -31.42 6.57
N LYS A 270 15.44 -32.30 7.42
CA LYS A 270 14.63 -33.06 8.38
C LYS A 270 13.99 -32.14 9.41
N ILE A 271 12.67 -32.20 9.55
CA ILE A 271 11.91 -31.52 10.61
C ILE A 271 11.78 -32.44 11.83
N TRP A 272 11.25 -33.65 11.64
CA TRP A 272 11.13 -34.64 12.71
C TRP A 272 11.21 -36.08 12.20
N GLU A 273 11.45 -37.01 13.13
CA GLU A 273 11.48 -38.46 12.91
C GLU A 273 10.61 -39.15 13.97
N PHE A 274 9.79 -40.10 13.53
CA PHE A 274 8.92 -40.92 14.37
C PHE A 274 9.30 -42.40 14.24
N THR A 275 9.49 -43.08 15.37
CA THR A 275 10.01 -44.47 15.48
C THR A 275 9.05 -45.43 16.20
N GLY A 276 7.75 -45.33 15.94
CA GLY A 276 6.74 -46.18 16.61
C GLY A 276 6.50 -47.56 15.97
N HIS A 277 6.72 -47.71 14.66
CA HIS A 277 6.52 -48.98 13.98
C HIS A 277 7.66 -49.96 14.25
N THR A 278 7.34 -51.25 14.31
CA THR A 278 8.34 -52.31 14.53
C THR A 278 8.81 -52.97 13.25
N ASN A 279 8.24 -52.59 12.09
CA ASN A 279 8.63 -53.10 10.79
C ASN A 279 8.49 -52.02 9.69
N THR A 280 8.74 -52.41 8.44
CA THR A 280 8.71 -51.53 7.25
C THR A 280 7.38 -50.81 7.09
N ILE A 281 7.42 -49.48 7.03
CA ILE A 281 6.26 -48.68 6.64
C ILE A 281 6.08 -48.83 5.13
N ARG A 282 4.88 -49.24 4.70
CA ARG A 282 4.53 -49.45 3.29
C ARG A 282 3.77 -48.27 2.70
N SER A 283 3.08 -47.51 3.52
CA SER A 283 2.26 -46.39 3.06
C SER A 283 2.21 -45.28 4.10
N VAL A 284 2.31 -44.03 3.64
CA VAL A 284 2.05 -42.82 4.42
C VAL A 284 1.02 -41.96 3.69
N ALA A 285 0.14 -41.30 4.44
CA ALA A 285 -0.80 -40.31 3.95
C ALA A 285 -0.84 -39.12 4.91
N VAL A 286 -1.18 -37.92 4.43
CA VAL A 286 -1.29 -36.70 5.24
C VAL A 286 -2.61 -36.00 4.98
N ASP A 287 -3.29 -35.55 6.03
CA ASP A 287 -4.52 -34.76 5.90
C ASP A 287 -4.26 -33.25 5.85
N SER A 288 -5.31 -32.47 5.62
CA SER A 288 -5.24 -31.00 5.53
C SER A 288 -4.82 -30.32 6.84
N ASN A 289 -4.91 -31.01 7.97
CA ASN A 289 -4.47 -30.52 9.28
C ASN A 289 -3.02 -30.94 9.60
N GLY A 290 -2.35 -31.66 8.70
CA GLY A 290 -0.98 -32.12 8.85
C GLY A 290 -0.82 -33.35 9.73
N TYR A 291 -1.91 -34.06 10.06
CA TYR A 291 -1.77 -35.38 10.69
C TYR A 291 -1.35 -36.41 9.65
N VAL A 292 -0.44 -37.27 10.05
CA VAL A 292 0.15 -38.30 9.18
C VAL A 292 -0.36 -39.66 9.61
N TYR A 293 -0.71 -40.49 8.64
CA TYR A 293 -1.21 -41.84 8.84
C TYR A 293 -0.23 -42.81 8.19
N SER A 294 0.23 -43.82 8.93
CA SER A 294 1.23 -44.78 8.44
C SER A 294 0.76 -46.22 8.62
N GLY A 295 0.86 -47.01 7.55
CA GLY A 295 0.58 -48.44 7.52
C GLY A 295 1.85 -49.26 7.30
N SER A 296 2.01 -50.35 8.04
CA SER A 296 3.26 -51.11 8.10
C SER A 296 3.09 -52.63 8.02
N ASP A 297 4.20 -53.31 7.73
CA ASP A 297 4.36 -54.77 7.84
C ASP A 297 4.12 -55.28 9.27
N ASP A 298 4.14 -54.41 10.28
CA ASP A 298 3.76 -54.76 11.66
C ASP A 298 2.25 -54.85 11.90
N LYS A 299 1.45 -54.71 10.83
CA LYS A 299 -0.02 -54.81 10.81
C LYS A 299 -0.72 -53.66 11.54
N LYS A 300 0.02 -52.63 11.94
CA LYS A 300 -0.52 -51.46 12.63
C LYS A 300 -0.75 -50.31 11.66
N LEU A 301 -1.85 -49.59 11.87
CA LEU A 301 -2.07 -48.25 11.35
C LEU A 301 -1.81 -47.26 12.49
N MET A 302 -0.99 -46.23 12.28
CA MET A 302 -0.71 -45.21 13.29
C MET A 302 -1.08 -43.82 12.79
N LYS A 303 -1.62 -42.98 13.68
CA LYS A 303 -1.77 -41.54 13.46
C LYS A 303 -0.70 -40.79 14.23
N ILE A 304 -0.04 -39.86 13.55
CA ILE A 304 1.07 -39.06 14.05
C ILE A 304 0.66 -37.58 13.93
N SER A 305 0.94 -36.80 14.98
CA SER A 305 0.66 -35.37 15.02
C SER A 305 1.54 -34.60 14.03
N PRO A 306 1.16 -33.35 13.67
CA PRO A 306 2.04 -32.45 12.93
C PRO A 306 3.42 -32.24 13.58
N SER A 307 3.52 -32.44 14.90
CA SER A 307 4.74 -32.36 15.72
C SER A 307 5.51 -33.69 15.86
N GLY A 308 5.09 -34.76 15.18
CA GLY A 308 5.81 -36.04 15.17
C GLY A 308 5.50 -36.97 16.36
N GLN A 309 4.41 -36.72 17.10
CA GLN A 309 4.00 -37.53 18.25
C GLN A 309 2.92 -38.55 17.86
N LYS A 310 2.98 -39.78 18.41
CA LYS A 310 1.90 -40.76 18.21
C LYS A 310 0.61 -40.24 18.87
N ILE A 311 -0.47 -40.19 18.10
CA ILE A 311 -1.81 -39.89 18.60
C ILE A 311 -2.54 -41.19 18.95
N TRP A 312 -2.56 -42.14 18.02
CA TRP A 312 -3.16 -43.45 18.24
C TRP A 312 -2.52 -44.52 17.34
N GLU A 313 -2.75 -45.79 17.69
CA GLU A 313 -2.49 -46.95 16.84
C GLU A 313 -3.74 -47.82 16.76
N PHE A 314 -3.90 -48.51 15.62
CA PHE A 314 -5.01 -49.40 15.35
C PHE A 314 -4.50 -50.77 14.90
N THR A 315 -5.03 -51.83 15.52
CA THR A 315 -4.63 -53.24 15.34
C THR A 315 -5.82 -54.10 14.90
N GLY A 316 -6.44 -53.75 13.77
CA GLY A 316 -7.55 -54.54 13.19
C GLY A 316 -7.13 -55.51 12.09
N HIS A 317 -6.10 -55.16 11.32
CA HIS A 317 -5.61 -56.00 10.23
C HIS A 317 -4.82 -57.20 10.75
N THR A 318 -4.99 -58.36 10.11
CA THR A 318 -4.28 -59.59 10.49
C THR A 318 -3.01 -59.82 9.67
N ASN A 319 -2.73 -58.95 8.69
CA ASN A 319 -1.56 -59.01 7.82
C ASN A 319 -1.05 -57.59 7.47
N THR A 320 0.06 -57.51 6.72
CA THR A 320 0.70 -56.26 6.29
C THR A 320 -0.31 -55.25 5.75
N ILE A 321 -0.24 -53.99 6.22
CA ILE A 321 -0.97 -52.89 5.62
C ILE A 321 -0.15 -52.35 4.45
N ARG A 322 -0.70 -52.41 3.24
CA ARG A 322 -0.02 -51.98 2.00
C ARG A 322 -0.36 -50.56 1.57
N SER A 323 -1.54 -50.08 1.91
CA SER A 323 -2.04 -48.78 1.44
C SER A 323 -2.83 -48.10 2.55
N VAL A 324 -2.63 -46.80 2.68
CA VAL A 324 -3.35 -45.90 3.57
C VAL A 324 -3.76 -44.66 2.77
N ALA A 325 -5.01 -44.25 2.90
CA ALA A 325 -5.54 -43.01 2.34
C ALA A 325 -6.35 -42.27 3.40
N VAL A 326 -6.47 -40.96 3.28
CA VAL A 326 -7.30 -40.13 4.16
C VAL A 326 -8.17 -39.21 3.31
N ASP A 327 -9.46 -39.10 3.64
CA ASP A 327 -10.38 -38.18 2.94
C ASP A 327 -10.47 -36.81 3.62
N SER A 328 -11.18 -35.89 2.98
CA SER A 328 -11.37 -34.51 3.47
C SER A 328 -12.19 -34.42 4.77
N ASN A 329 -12.91 -35.48 5.14
CA ASN A 329 -13.63 -35.56 6.41
C ASN A 329 -12.76 -36.16 7.53
N GLY A 330 -11.52 -36.55 7.22
CA GLY A 330 -10.58 -37.15 8.17
C GLY A 330 -10.78 -38.65 8.40
N TYR A 331 -11.58 -39.34 7.58
CA TYR A 331 -11.66 -40.80 7.63
C TYR A 331 -10.43 -41.43 6.98
N VAL A 332 -9.95 -42.51 7.57
CA VAL A 332 -8.71 -43.17 7.16
C VAL A 332 -9.04 -44.54 6.61
N TYR A 333 -8.59 -44.82 5.40
CA TYR A 333 -8.84 -46.08 4.72
C TYR A 333 -7.55 -46.89 4.67
N SER A 334 -7.57 -48.15 5.11
CA SER A 334 -6.41 -49.03 5.08
C SER A 334 -6.70 -50.32 4.31
N GLY A 335 -5.79 -50.67 3.39
CA GLY A 335 -5.84 -51.93 2.63
C GLY A 335 -4.68 -52.86 3.03
N SER A 336 -4.99 -54.14 3.23
CA SER A 336 -4.04 -55.13 3.78
C SER A 336 -4.01 -56.44 3.00
N ASP A 337 -2.91 -57.17 3.15
CA ASP A 337 -2.73 -58.55 2.68
C ASP A 337 -3.66 -59.57 3.35
N ASP A 338 -4.45 -59.17 4.34
CA ASP A 338 -5.54 -59.98 4.88
C ASP A 338 -6.80 -59.97 4.00
N LYS A 339 -6.71 -59.36 2.82
CA LYS A 339 -7.79 -59.20 1.82
C LYS A 339 -8.92 -58.29 2.28
N LYS A 340 -8.68 -57.44 3.29
CA LYS A 340 -9.66 -56.47 3.79
C LYS A 340 -9.24 -55.03 3.48
N LEU A 341 -10.27 -54.21 3.27
CA LEU A 341 -10.20 -52.76 3.33
C LEU A 341 -10.98 -52.31 4.57
N MET A 342 -10.41 -51.43 5.38
CA MET A 342 -11.05 -50.86 6.57
C MET A 342 -11.12 -49.34 6.43
N LYS A 343 -12.14 -48.75 7.04
CA LYS A 343 -12.36 -47.30 7.20
C LYS A 343 -12.34 -46.97 8.69
#